data_AF-A0A2V7ZD14-F1
#
_entry.id   AF-A0A2V7ZD14-F1
#
_cell.length_a   1.000
_cell.length_b   1.000
_cell.length_c   1.000
_cell.angle_alpha   90.00
_cell.angle_beta   90.00
_cell.angle_gamma   90.00
#
_symmetry.space_group_name_H-M   'P 1'
#
loop_
_entity.id
_entity.type
_entity.pdbx_description
1 polymer ?
#
loop_
_entity_poly.entity_id
_entity_poly.type
_entity_poly.pdbx_seq_one_letter_code
_entity_poly.pdbx_strand_id
1 'polypeptide(L)'
;MSSSIRYRETTDLTASAVDLRDGLALRFDPTRRLNLRFRLQFDSADDLEALRYARRVMIREERTRGLEWEEPSLEDAVFTINDVSWAALATQAAWCREKIAELVERAVRVRRELVSTSSED
;
A
#
# COMPACT_ATOMS: atom_id res chain seq x y z
N MET A 1 18.17 2.23 -13.73
CA MET A 1 16.94 2.92 -14.19
C MET A 1 16.09 3.20 -12.96
N SER A 2 15.72 4.46 -12.72
CA SER A 2 14.78 4.79 -11.63
C SER A 2 13.41 4.21 -11.96
N SER A 3 12.70 3.66 -10.98
CA SER A 3 11.31 3.22 -11.16
C SER A 3 10.39 4.43 -11.34
N SER A 4 9.51 4.41 -12.34
CA SER A 4 8.53 5.48 -12.59
C SER A 4 7.43 5.54 -11.54
N ILE A 5 7.16 4.40 -10.88
CA ILE A 5 6.22 4.28 -9.77
C ILE A 5 7.01 4.23 -8.47
N ARG A 6 6.72 5.15 -7.55
CA ARG A 6 7.37 5.29 -6.25
C ARG A 6 6.35 5.53 -5.16
N TYR A 7 6.72 5.23 -3.92
CA TYR A 7 5.90 5.55 -2.76
C TYR A 7 6.73 5.93 -1.54
N ARG A 8 6.11 6.64 -0.61
CA ARG A 8 6.66 6.96 0.71
C ARG A 8 5.59 6.83 1.78
N GLU A 9 5.92 6.19 2.89
CA GLU A 9 5.06 6.21 4.08
C GLU A 9 5.05 7.61 4.72
N THR A 10 3.84 8.11 4.97
CA THR A 10 3.53 9.43 5.54
C THR A 10 2.62 9.32 6.76
N THR A 11 2.52 8.12 7.35
CA THR A 11 1.78 7.85 8.58
C THR A 11 2.23 8.81 9.68
N ASP A 12 1.31 9.64 10.16
CA ASP A 12 1.56 10.52 11.30
C ASP A 12 1.31 9.74 12.59
N LEU A 13 2.39 9.33 13.26
CA LEU A 13 2.33 8.63 14.54
C LEU A 13 2.01 9.57 15.71
N THR A 14 2.05 10.90 15.48
CA THR A 14 1.82 11.94 16.49
C THR A 14 0.37 12.45 16.53
N ALA A 15 -0.41 12.32 15.45
CA ALA A 15 -1.81 12.77 15.41
C ALA A 15 -2.77 12.00 16.36
N SER A 16 -2.32 10.90 16.95
CA SER A 16 -3.03 10.18 18.01
C SER A 16 -2.67 10.70 19.42
N ALA A 17 -2.12 11.92 19.53
CA ALA A 17 -1.63 12.55 20.75
C ALA A 17 -2.73 13.11 21.67
N VAL A 18 -3.72 12.29 22.04
CA VAL A 18 -4.35 12.46 23.36
C VAL A 18 -3.40 11.96 24.47
N ASP A 19 -2.33 11.24 24.10
CA ASP A 19 -1.52 10.43 25.00
C ASP A 19 -0.01 10.74 24.94
N LEU A 20 0.38 12.02 25.06
CA LEU A 20 1.80 12.41 25.06
C LEU A 20 2.58 11.87 26.30
N ARG A 21 1.88 11.42 27.36
CA ARG A 21 2.49 10.69 28.49
C ARG A 21 2.73 9.20 28.18
N ASP A 22 2.14 8.70 27.11
CA ASP A 22 2.01 7.27 26.80
C ASP A 22 2.94 6.84 25.67
N GLY A 23 3.90 7.68 25.27
CA GLY A 23 4.90 7.37 24.23
C GLY A 23 5.67 6.05 24.43
N LEU A 24 5.67 5.52 25.66
CA LEU A 24 6.16 4.17 26.01
C LEU A 24 5.09 3.07 25.87
N ALA A 25 3.82 3.34 26.21
CA ALA A 25 2.69 2.43 26.01
C ALA A 25 2.35 2.26 24.51
N LEU A 26 2.61 3.28 23.68
CA LEU A 26 2.47 3.20 22.21
C LEU A 26 3.33 2.09 21.57
N ARG A 27 4.37 1.61 22.27
CA ARG A 27 5.22 0.51 21.80
C ARG A 27 4.63 -0.88 22.07
N PHE A 28 3.56 -1.00 22.87
CA PHE A 28 3.15 -2.29 23.43
C PHE A 28 1.64 -2.62 23.35
N ASP A 29 0.78 -1.76 22.81
CA ASP A 29 -0.63 -2.14 22.56
C ASP A 29 -0.82 -2.70 21.12
N PRO A 30 -0.89 -4.04 20.95
CA PRO A 30 -1.12 -4.66 19.65
C PRO A 30 -2.52 -4.38 19.08
N THR A 31 -3.48 -4.01 19.92
CA THR A 31 -4.87 -3.75 19.52
C THR A 31 -5.12 -2.32 19.07
N ARG A 32 -4.11 -1.46 19.19
CA ARG A 32 -4.19 -0.06 18.78
C ARG A 32 -4.44 0.04 17.28
N ARG A 33 -5.45 0.82 16.91
CA ARG A 33 -5.74 1.15 15.51
C ARG A 33 -4.81 2.27 15.02
N LEU A 34 -4.22 2.06 13.87
CA LEU A 34 -3.41 3.01 13.12
C LEU A 34 -4.11 3.31 11.80
N ASN A 35 -3.93 4.53 11.29
CA ASN A 35 -4.28 4.85 9.91
C ASN A 35 -2.97 5.02 9.12
N LEU A 36 -2.53 3.96 8.47
CA LEU A 36 -1.33 3.97 7.64
C LEU A 36 -1.58 4.80 6.40
N ARG A 37 -0.63 5.68 6.05
CA ARG A 37 -0.75 6.55 4.88
C ARG A 37 0.47 6.42 3.99
N PHE A 38 0.25 6.20 2.72
CA PHE A 38 1.30 6.09 1.71
C PHE A 38 1.04 7.11 0.61
N ARG A 39 2.02 7.97 0.35
CA ARG A 39 2.00 8.86 -0.81
C ARG A 39 2.63 8.16 -1.99
N LEU A 40 1.91 8.08 -3.08
CA LEU A 40 2.30 7.52 -4.37
C LEU A 40 2.78 8.65 -5.29
N GLN A 41 3.77 8.34 -6.12
CA GLN A 41 4.30 9.22 -7.15
C GLN A 41 4.37 8.45 -8.46
N PHE A 42 3.92 9.10 -9.53
CA PHE A 42 3.82 8.56 -10.88
C PHE A 42 4.41 9.58 -11.85
N ASP A 43 5.03 9.10 -12.91
CA ASP A 43 5.59 9.95 -13.96
C ASP A 43 4.63 10.02 -15.18
N SER A 44 3.64 9.12 -15.28
CA SER A 44 2.62 9.13 -16.35
C SER A 44 1.25 8.57 -15.94
N ALA A 45 0.24 8.72 -16.81
CA ALA A 45 -1.08 8.10 -16.65
C ALA A 45 -1.03 6.57 -16.73
N ASP A 46 -0.14 6.02 -17.57
CA ASP A 46 0.05 4.58 -17.69
C ASP A 46 0.57 3.95 -16.39
N ASP A 47 1.38 4.67 -15.62
CA ASP A 47 1.84 4.22 -14.30
C ASP A 47 0.66 4.03 -13.33
N LEU A 48 -0.31 4.96 -13.36
CA LEU A 48 -1.53 4.85 -12.57
C LEU A 48 -2.39 3.67 -13.01
N GLU A 49 -2.51 3.44 -14.32
CA GLU A 49 -3.26 2.29 -14.85
C GLU A 49 -2.58 0.96 -14.51
N ALA A 50 -1.24 0.90 -14.57
CA ALA A 50 -0.48 -0.27 -14.14
C ALA A 50 -0.70 -0.58 -12.65
N LEU A 51 -0.74 0.45 -11.79
CA LEU A 51 -1.07 0.28 -10.37
C LEU A 51 -2.50 -0.21 -10.16
N ARG A 52 -3.47 0.37 -10.88
CA ARG A 52 -4.88 -0.06 -10.81
C ARG A 52 -5.03 -1.52 -11.25
N TYR A 53 -4.31 -1.93 -12.29
CA TYR A 53 -4.29 -3.31 -12.74
C TYR A 53 -3.69 -4.24 -11.68
N ALA A 54 -2.50 -3.93 -11.17
CA ALA A 54 -1.84 -4.72 -10.12
C ALA A 54 -2.74 -4.88 -8.87
N ARG A 55 -3.42 -3.80 -8.45
CA ARG A 55 -4.37 -3.85 -7.33
C ARG A 55 -5.51 -4.84 -7.59
N ARG A 56 -6.14 -4.79 -8.76
CA ARG A 56 -7.25 -5.70 -9.11
C ARG A 56 -6.80 -7.16 -9.10
N VAL A 57 -5.60 -7.43 -9.60
CA VAL A 57 -5.02 -8.78 -9.61
C VAL A 57 -4.77 -9.27 -8.19
N MET A 58 -4.10 -8.48 -7.35
CA MET A 58 -3.82 -8.85 -5.96
C MET A 58 -5.10 -9.10 -5.15
N ILE A 59 -6.10 -8.24 -5.28
CA ILE A 59 -7.41 -8.44 -4.63
C ILE A 59 -8.06 -9.76 -5.07
N ARG A 60 -7.97 -10.10 -6.35
CA ARG A 60 -8.50 -11.37 -6.86
C ARG A 60 -7.74 -12.57 -6.28
N GLU A 61 -6.43 -12.47 -6.14
CA GLU A 61 -5.59 -13.50 -5.53
C GLU A 61 -5.93 -13.69 -4.04
N GLU A 62 -6.08 -12.60 -3.28
CA GLU A 62 -6.53 -12.62 -1.87
C GLU A 62 -7.86 -13.35 -1.72
N ARG A 63 -8.84 -13.01 -2.57
CA ARG A 63 -10.15 -13.67 -2.60
C ARG A 63 -10.07 -15.15 -2.95
N THR A 64 -9.11 -15.55 -3.79
CA THR A 64 -8.95 -16.93 -4.27
C THR A 64 -8.21 -17.80 -3.25
N ARG A 65 -7.15 -17.27 -2.65
CA ARG A 65 -6.35 -17.96 -1.61
C ARG A 65 -7.10 -18.03 -0.28
N GLY A 66 -7.95 -17.04 -0.02
CA GLY A 66 -8.36 -16.70 1.34
C GLY A 66 -7.24 -15.93 2.06
N LEU A 67 -7.64 -15.21 3.10
CA LEU A 67 -6.74 -14.45 3.97
C LEU A 67 -6.36 -15.29 5.19
N GLU A 68 -5.11 -15.16 5.64
CA GLU A 68 -4.68 -15.70 6.92
C GLU A 68 -5.38 -15.00 8.08
N TRP A 69 -5.37 -15.61 9.27
CA TRP A 69 -5.97 -15.01 10.46
C TRP A 69 -5.35 -13.63 10.73
N GLU A 70 -6.20 -12.61 10.83
CA GLU A 70 -5.84 -11.19 10.98
C GLU A 70 -5.14 -10.54 9.77
N GLU A 71 -4.96 -11.24 8.64
CA GLU A 71 -4.34 -10.64 7.45
C GLU A 71 -5.20 -9.49 6.90
N PRO A 72 -4.66 -8.26 6.75
CA PRO A 72 -5.44 -7.13 6.26
C PRO A 72 -5.72 -7.28 4.76
N SER A 73 -6.96 -7.08 4.34
CA SER A 73 -7.37 -7.13 2.93
C SER A 73 -6.99 -5.86 2.18
N LEU A 74 -6.40 -5.97 0.99
CA LEU A 74 -6.11 -4.80 0.13
C LEU A 74 -7.40 -4.08 -0.32
N GLU A 75 -8.55 -4.74 -0.22
CA GLU A 75 -9.87 -4.15 -0.47
C GLU A 75 -10.24 -3.07 0.54
N ASP A 76 -9.77 -3.20 1.79
CA ASP A 76 -10.09 -2.28 2.89
C ASP A 76 -9.27 -0.98 2.82
N ALA A 77 -8.20 -0.99 2.03
CA ALA A 77 -7.40 0.20 1.75
C ALA A 77 -8.16 1.16 0.82
N VAL A 78 -8.21 2.44 1.22
CA VAL A 78 -8.80 3.52 0.41
C VAL A 78 -7.72 4.13 -0.47
N PHE A 79 -7.93 4.06 -1.78
CA PHE A 79 -7.04 4.61 -2.79
C PHE A 79 -7.60 5.92 -3.35
N THR A 80 -6.75 6.94 -3.38
CA THR A 80 -6.93 8.13 -4.21
C THR A 80 -5.91 8.09 -5.35
N ILE A 81 -5.84 9.15 -6.16
CA ILE A 81 -4.84 9.22 -7.25
C ILE A 81 -3.43 9.10 -6.67
N ASN A 82 -3.09 9.85 -5.61
CA ASN A 82 -1.72 9.97 -5.11
C ASN A 82 -1.52 9.44 -3.68
N ASP A 83 -2.56 8.94 -3.03
CA ASP A 83 -2.46 8.51 -1.64
C ASP A 83 -3.24 7.22 -1.41
N VAL A 84 -2.69 6.35 -0.57
CA VAL A 84 -3.36 5.19 0.01
C VAL A 84 -3.52 5.44 1.50
N SER A 85 -4.72 5.25 2.03
CA SER A 85 -4.97 5.23 3.48
C SER A 85 -5.55 3.90 3.90
N TRP A 86 -5.02 3.33 4.96
CA TRP A 86 -5.39 2.00 5.44
C TRP A 86 -5.53 1.99 6.95
N ALA A 87 -6.77 1.87 7.42
CA ALA A 87 -7.05 1.65 8.83
C ALA A 87 -6.73 0.18 9.18
N ALA A 88 -5.76 -0.03 10.08
CA ALA A 88 -5.27 -1.35 10.45
C ALA A 88 -4.86 -1.38 11.93
N LEU A 89 -4.76 -2.58 12.51
CA LEU A 89 -4.15 -2.75 13.83
C LEU A 89 -2.63 -2.54 13.75
N ALA A 90 -2.02 -2.18 14.88
CA ALA A 90 -0.57 -2.04 14.98
C ALA A 90 0.16 -3.35 14.60
N THR A 91 -0.41 -4.51 14.95
CA THR A 91 0.10 -5.84 14.55
C THR A 91 0.07 -6.09 13.04
N GLN A 92 -0.92 -5.52 12.35
CA GLN A 92 -1.11 -5.68 10.90
C GLN A 92 -0.22 -4.75 10.08
N ALA A 93 0.46 -3.79 10.71
CA ALA A 93 1.16 -2.74 9.99
C ALA A 93 2.32 -3.25 9.12
N ALA A 94 2.99 -4.33 9.53
CA ALA A 94 4.02 -4.97 8.71
C ALA A 94 3.41 -5.54 7.41
N TRP A 95 2.32 -6.30 7.52
CA TRP A 95 1.59 -6.84 6.36
C TRP A 95 1.08 -5.75 5.42
N CYS A 96 0.51 -4.66 5.95
CA CYS A 96 0.10 -3.54 5.11
C CYS A 96 1.27 -2.95 4.31
N ARG A 97 2.45 -2.76 4.95
CA ARG A 97 3.65 -2.24 4.27
C ARG A 97 4.15 -3.21 3.19
N GLU A 98 4.19 -4.50 3.49
CA GLU A 98 4.58 -5.55 2.54
C GLU A 98 3.65 -5.56 1.32
N LYS A 99 2.33 -5.52 1.54
CA LYS A 99 1.34 -5.46 0.45
C LYS A 99 1.49 -4.20 -0.42
N ILE A 100 1.78 -3.04 0.16
CA ILE A 100 2.05 -1.82 -0.62
C ILE A 100 3.35 -1.93 -1.40
N ALA A 101 4.40 -2.50 -0.82
CA ALA A 101 5.65 -2.75 -1.52
C ALA A 101 5.46 -3.68 -2.72
N GLU A 102 4.78 -4.81 -2.51
CA GLU A 102 4.46 -5.79 -3.55
C GLU A 102 3.58 -5.19 -4.65
N LEU A 103 2.55 -4.42 -4.27
CA LEU A 103 1.67 -3.72 -5.20
C LEU A 103 2.47 -2.82 -6.14
N VAL A 104 3.38 -2.02 -5.59
CA VAL A 104 4.22 -1.12 -6.40
C VAL A 104 5.18 -1.94 -7.27
N GLU A 105 5.80 -3.00 -6.76
CA GLU A 105 6.68 -3.86 -7.56
C GLU A 105 5.95 -4.48 -8.77
N ARG A 106 4.75 -5.04 -8.54
CA ARG A 106 3.92 -5.62 -9.60
C ARG A 106 3.48 -4.55 -10.61
N ALA A 107 3.12 -3.36 -10.15
CA ALA A 107 2.75 -2.25 -11.03
C ALA A 107 3.94 -1.83 -11.93
N VAL A 108 5.15 -1.78 -11.39
CA VAL A 108 6.37 -1.49 -12.16
C VAL A 108 6.64 -2.56 -13.22
N ARG A 109 6.38 -3.83 -12.90
CA ARG A 109 6.49 -4.94 -13.86
C ARG A 109 5.50 -4.79 -15.01
N VAL A 110 4.23 -4.57 -14.69
CA VAL A 110 3.16 -4.32 -15.68
C VAL A 110 3.50 -3.12 -16.56
N ARG A 111 4.02 -2.04 -15.97
CA ARG A 111 4.45 -0.86 -16.72
C ARG A 111 5.54 -1.17 -17.75
N ARG A 112 6.55 -1.97 -17.38
CA ARG A 112 7.62 -2.37 -18.29
C ARG A 112 7.09 -3.20 -19.46
N GLU A 113 6.14 -4.09 -19.22
CA GLU A 113 5.51 -4.91 -20.26
C GLU A 113 4.74 -4.05 -21.28
N LEU A 114 4.06 -3.00 -20.83
CA LEU A 114 3.36 -2.05 -21.70
C LEU A 114 4.31 -1.21 -22.58
N VAL A 115 5.45 -0.80 -22.03
CA VAL A 115 6.48 -0.06 -22.78
C VAL A 115 7.14 -0.95 -23.84
N SER A 116 7.37 -2.23 -23.51
CA SER A 116 7.94 -3.20 -24.44
C SER A 116 7.04 -3.46 -25.64
N THR A 117 5.73 -3.62 -25.41
CA THR A 117 4.75 -3.86 -26.49
C THR A 117 4.51 -2.62 -27.37
N SER A 118 4.62 -1.42 -26.80
CA SER A 118 4.47 -0.16 -27.57
C SER A 118 5.69 0.20 -28.44
N SER A 119 6.80 -0.53 -28.31
CA SER A 119 8.04 -0.29 -29.08
C SER A 119 8.19 -1.23 -30.29
N GLU A 120 7.28 -2.20 -30.45
CA GLU A 120 7.27 -3.17 -31.55
C GLU A 120 6.25 -2.83 -32.66
N ASP A 121 5.45 -1.77 -32.47
CA ASP A 121 4.55 -1.16 -33.46
C ASP A 121 5.14 0.15 -34.04
#